data_AF-A0AAD9GR68-F1
#
_entry.id   AF-A0AAD9GR68-F1
#
_cell.length_a   1.000
_cell.length_b   1.000
_cell.length_c   1.000
_cell.angle_alpha   90.00
_cell.angle_beta   90.00
_cell.angle_gamma   90.00
#
_symmetry.space_group_name_H-M   'P 1'
#
loop_
_entity.id
_entity.type
_entity.pdbx_description
1 polymer ?
#
loop_
_entity_poly.entity_id
_entity_poly.type
_entity_poly.pdbx_seq_one_letter_code
_entity_poly.pdbx_strand_id
1 'polypeptide(L)'
;MLFAYILLVAAAALLSSGNAQATGESRLLRSNKMTTDYSIEEERTLEGLEKAVIKNLPKQFTKMYHSSTKKNNTFASWYKGWKSVDEVTSYMKNQGLEFDTIAYFVQEYRKYITANGGRPY
;
A
#
# COMPACT_ATOMS: atom_id res chain seq x y z
N MET A 1 24.42 -10.94 -45.40
CA MET A 1 23.48 -11.77 -44.63
C MET A 1 23.07 -10.98 -43.38
N LEU A 2 22.14 -10.03 -43.46
CA LEU A 2 20.67 -10.19 -43.36
C LEU A 2 20.16 -10.90 -42.08
N PHE A 3 20.95 -10.90 -41.01
CA PHE A 3 20.60 -11.53 -39.72
C PHE A 3 19.94 -10.58 -38.69
N ALA A 4 19.35 -9.46 -39.12
CA ALA A 4 18.81 -8.45 -38.19
C ALA A 4 17.28 -8.27 -38.20
N TYR A 5 16.52 -9.02 -39.02
CA TYR A 5 15.13 -8.65 -39.31
C TYR A 5 14.05 -9.72 -39.11
N ILE A 6 14.36 -10.91 -38.60
CA ILE A 6 13.34 -11.95 -38.48
C ILE A 6 13.49 -12.68 -37.15
N LEU A 7 12.78 -12.21 -36.13
CA LEU A 7 11.94 -13.03 -35.23
C LEU A 7 11.37 -12.17 -34.09
N LEU A 8 10.74 -11.07 -34.50
CA LEU A 8 9.81 -10.23 -33.75
C LEU A 8 8.47 -10.97 -33.48
N VAL A 9 8.46 -12.31 -33.38
CA VAL A 9 7.23 -13.15 -33.44
C VAL A 9 7.26 -14.28 -32.40
N ALA A 10 7.51 -13.95 -31.13
CA ALA A 10 7.33 -14.90 -30.02
C ALA A 10 6.62 -14.30 -28.80
N ALA A 11 6.00 -13.12 -28.93
CA ALA A 11 5.30 -12.44 -27.84
C ALA A 11 3.79 -12.76 -27.76
N ALA A 12 3.27 -13.67 -28.58
CA ALA A 12 1.83 -13.99 -28.68
C ALA A 12 1.37 -15.17 -27.81
N ALA A 13 2.22 -15.73 -26.94
CA ALA A 13 1.85 -16.84 -26.05
C ALA A 13 1.27 -16.40 -24.69
N LEU A 14 0.86 -15.13 -24.53
CA LEU A 14 0.40 -14.57 -23.25
C LEU A 14 -1.13 -14.55 -23.04
N LEU A 15 -1.94 -15.21 -23.88
CA LEU A 15 -3.41 -15.13 -23.78
C LEU A 15 -4.10 -16.49 -23.63
N SER A 16 -3.51 -17.41 -22.88
CA SER A 16 -4.23 -18.59 -22.39
C SER A 16 -3.93 -18.85 -20.92
N SER A 17 -4.67 -18.16 -20.05
CA SER A 17 -4.96 -18.68 -18.72
C SER A 17 -6.43 -18.39 -18.44
N GLY A 18 -7.19 -19.46 -18.29
CA GLY A 18 -8.64 -19.48 -18.31
C GLY A 18 -9.28 -18.79 -17.12
N ASN A 19 -10.47 -18.24 -17.35
CA ASN A 19 -11.37 -17.77 -16.31
C ASN A 19 -11.89 -19.00 -15.54
N ALA A 20 -11.21 -19.36 -14.45
CA ALA A 20 -11.79 -20.23 -13.45
C ALA A 20 -12.88 -19.45 -12.70
N GLN A 21 -14.14 -19.73 -13.05
CA GLN A 21 -15.31 -19.32 -12.33
C GLN A 21 -15.32 -20.03 -10.97
N ALA A 22 -14.86 -19.34 -9.91
CA ALA A 22 -14.95 -19.85 -8.55
C ALA A 22 -16.32 -19.48 -7.97
N THR A 23 -17.14 -20.52 -7.82
CA THR A 23 -18.40 -20.54 -7.06
C THR A 23 -18.22 -19.86 -5.71
N GLY A 24 -19.14 -18.95 -5.40
CA GLY A 24 -19.12 -18.16 -4.18
C GLY A 24 -19.34 -19.02 -2.94
N GLU A 25 -18.31 -19.12 -2.11
CA GLU A 25 -18.45 -19.42 -0.70
C GLU A 25 -18.01 -18.19 0.10
N SER A 26 -19.00 -17.51 0.68
CA SER A 26 -18.83 -16.35 1.55
C SER A 26 -18.11 -16.77 2.82
N ARG A 27 -16.77 -16.74 2.80
CA ARG A 27 -15.97 -17.01 3.99
C ARG A 27 -16.06 -15.80 4.93
N LEU A 28 -16.66 -16.02 6.10
CA LEU A 28 -16.93 -14.99 7.11
C LEU A 28 -15.67 -14.21 7.48
N LEU A 29 -15.77 -12.88 7.44
CA LEU A 29 -14.75 -11.97 7.95
C LEU A 29 -14.60 -12.21 9.46
N ARG A 30 -13.38 -12.44 9.93
CA ARG A 30 -13.09 -12.53 11.36
C ARG A 30 -13.55 -11.25 12.06
N SER A 31 -14.41 -11.40 13.06
CA SER A 31 -14.76 -10.36 14.01
C SER A 31 -13.54 -10.02 14.87
N ASN A 32 -13.11 -8.77 14.85
CA ASN A 32 -12.11 -8.29 15.80
C ASN A 32 -12.81 -7.90 17.10
N LYS A 33 -12.59 -8.70 18.15
CA LYS A 33 -12.86 -8.29 19.52
C LYS A 33 -11.89 -7.16 19.87
N MET A 34 -12.44 -5.98 20.11
CA MET A 34 -11.71 -4.82 20.58
C MET A 34 -11.17 -5.09 21.99
N THR A 35 -9.85 -5.16 22.10
CA THR A 35 -9.12 -4.97 23.35
C THR A 35 -7.71 -4.58 22.97
N THR A 36 -7.42 -3.28 22.97
CA THR A 36 -6.28 -2.69 23.67
C THR A 36 -6.54 -1.18 23.73
N ASP A 37 -6.57 -0.70 24.95
CA ASP A 37 -6.65 0.69 25.37
C ASP A 37 -5.44 1.46 24.82
N TYR A 38 -5.58 2.11 23.66
CA TYR A 38 -4.60 3.06 23.15
C TYR A 38 -5.33 4.24 22.51
N SER A 39 -5.43 5.30 23.31
CA SER A 39 -5.57 6.72 22.93
C SER A 39 -6.74 7.10 22.02
N ILE A 40 -7.89 7.29 22.65
CA ILE A 40 -9.03 8.10 22.15
C ILE A 40 -8.64 9.60 21.96
N GLU A 41 -7.44 10.00 22.40
CA GLU A 41 -6.89 11.36 22.19
C GLU A 41 -6.39 11.64 20.75
N GLU A 42 -6.24 10.64 19.88
CA GLU A 42 -5.74 10.86 18.50
C GLU A 42 -6.81 11.38 17.52
N GLU A 43 -8.11 11.12 17.76
CA GLU A 43 -9.17 11.52 16.81
C GLU A 43 -9.32 13.04 16.64
N ARG A 44 -9.06 13.83 17.69
CA ARG A 44 -9.19 15.31 17.62
C ARG A 44 -8.03 15.98 16.90
N THR A 45 -6.88 15.33 16.80
CA THR A 45 -5.72 15.83 16.05
C THR A 45 -5.83 15.47 14.57
N LEU A 46 -6.48 14.34 14.25
CA LEU A 46 -6.62 13.83 12.90
C LEU A 46 -7.44 14.73 11.96
N GLU A 47 -8.49 15.43 12.42
CA GLU A 47 -9.31 16.29 11.52
C GLU A 47 -8.55 17.52 11.00
N GLY A 48 -7.73 18.14 11.85
CA GLY A 48 -6.85 19.26 11.48
C GLY A 48 -5.65 18.80 10.67
N LEU A 49 -5.07 17.66 11.06
CA LEU A 49 -4.00 16.98 10.33
C LEU A 49 -4.49 16.56 8.94
N GLU A 50 -5.71 16.05 8.80
CA GLU A 50 -6.32 15.66 7.52
C GLU A 50 -6.31 16.80 6.52
N LYS A 51 -6.82 17.97 6.94
CA LYS A 51 -6.87 19.16 6.10
C LYS A 51 -5.48 19.67 5.72
N ALA A 52 -4.52 19.63 6.64
CA ALA A 52 -3.16 20.10 6.41
C ALA A 52 -2.35 19.13 5.52
N VAL A 53 -2.40 17.83 5.85
CA VAL A 53 -1.78 16.73 5.11
C VAL A 53 -2.28 16.74 3.67
N ILE A 54 -3.59 16.68 3.42
CA ILE A 54 -4.14 16.50 2.06
C ILE A 54 -3.77 17.65 1.11
N LYS A 55 -3.62 18.89 1.60
CA LYS A 55 -3.52 20.08 0.74
C LYS A 55 -2.24 20.10 -0.11
N ASN A 56 -1.15 19.51 0.37
CA ASN A 56 0.17 19.52 -0.30
C ASN A 56 0.70 18.11 -0.64
N LEU A 57 -0.16 17.08 -0.63
CA LEU A 57 0.28 15.73 -0.93
C LEU A 57 0.64 15.56 -2.41
N PRO A 58 1.78 14.93 -2.74
CA PRO A 58 2.04 14.51 -4.11
C PRO A 58 0.95 13.56 -4.61
N LYS A 59 0.62 13.64 -5.91
CA LYS A 59 -0.54 12.96 -6.54
C LYS A 59 -0.64 11.47 -6.21
N GLN A 60 0.47 10.76 -6.11
CA GLN A 60 0.49 9.34 -5.77
C GLN A 60 0.03 9.09 -4.32
N PHE A 61 0.43 9.94 -3.38
CA PHE A 61 0.01 9.84 -1.99
C PHE A 61 -1.42 10.33 -1.80
N THR A 62 -1.89 11.32 -2.58
CA THR A 62 -3.30 11.74 -2.54
C THR A 62 -4.22 10.57 -2.91
N LYS A 63 -3.88 9.85 -3.96
CA LYS A 63 -4.62 8.64 -4.37
C LYS A 63 -4.53 7.54 -3.33
N MET A 64 -3.37 7.39 -2.70
CA MET A 64 -3.15 6.43 -1.64
C MET A 64 -4.00 6.75 -0.40
N TYR A 65 -4.11 8.03 -0.07
CA TYR A 65 -4.92 8.53 1.04
C TYR A 65 -6.42 8.24 0.83
N HIS A 66 -6.97 8.62 -0.34
CA HIS A 66 -8.40 8.47 -0.61
C HIS A 66 -8.85 7.06 -1.01
N SER A 67 -7.94 6.17 -1.43
CA SER A 67 -8.30 4.83 -1.89
C SER A 67 -7.61 3.76 -1.07
N SER A 68 -8.40 3.05 -0.25
CA SER A 68 -7.94 1.90 0.53
C SER A 68 -7.32 0.81 -0.36
N THR A 69 -7.88 0.56 -1.54
CA THR A 69 -7.31 -0.36 -2.52
C THR A 69 -5.93 0.07 -3.00
N LYS A 70 -5.75 1.36 -3.33
CA LYS A 70 -4.44 1.88 -3.76
C LYS A 70 -3.45 1.84 -2.60
N LYS A 71 -3.87 2.21 -1.39
CA LYS A 71 -3.07 2.10 -0.15
C LYS A 71 -2.56 0.68 0.05
N ASN A 72 -3.46 -0.29 0.07
CA ASN A 72 -3.13 -1.69 0.30
C ASN A 72 -2.23 -2.26 -0.82
N ASN A 73 -2.46 -1.88 -2.07
CA ASN A 73 -1.59 -2.31 -3.18
C ASN A 73 -0.17 -1.74 -3.06
N THR A 74 -0.04 -0.47 -2.68
CA THR A 74 1.25 0.16 -2.43
C THR A 74 1.96 -0.52 -1.25
N PHE A 75 1.27 -0.71 -0.12
CA PHE A 75 1.83 -1.40 1.04
C PHE A 75 2.23 -2.85 0.72
N ALA A 76 1.41 -3.57 -0.05
CA ALA A 76 1.75 -4.91 -0.53
C ALA A 76 3.02 -4.89 -1.40
N SER A 77 3.17 -3.89 -2.27
CA SER A 77 4.37 -3.74 -3.09
C SER A 77 5.61 -3.46 -2.25
N TRP A 78 5.52 -2.59 -1.24
CA TRP A 78 6.63 -2.31 -0.32
C TRP A 78 7.00 -3.54 0.50
N TYR A 79 6.00 -4.24 1.03
CA TYR A 79 6.20 -5.45 1.82
C TYR A 79 6.85 -6.57 1.01
N LYS A 80 6.37 -6.82 -0.21
CA LYS A 80 6.97 -7.81 -1.13
C LYS A 80 8.39 -7.44 -1.57
N GLY A 81 8.66 -6.13 -1.69
CA GLY A 81 9.99 -5.61 -1.95
C GLY A 81 10.90 -5.58 -0.72
N TRP A 82 10.46 -6.16 0.41
CA TRP A 82 11.17 -6.19 1.69
C TRP A 82 11.56 -4.81 2.22
N LYS A 83 10.78 -3.78 1.87
CA LYS A 83 11.09 -2.43 2.29
C LYS A 83 10.82 -2.28 3.79
N SER A 84 11.88 -1.99 4.55
CA SER A 84 11.78 -1.68 5.97
C SER A 84 11.01 -0.37 6.17
N VAL A 85 10.59 -0.11 7.42
CA VAL A 85 9.94 1.15 7.74
C VAL A 85 10.87 2.34 7.49
N ASP A 86 12.17 2.17 7.72
CA ASP A 86 13.17 3.22 7.48
C ASP A 86 13.36 3.50 5.99
N GLU A 87 13.36 2.48 5.14
CA GLU A 87 13.44 2.64 3.69
C GLU A 87 12.20 3.33 3.14
N VAL A 88 11.02 2.96 3.63
CA VAL A 88 9.75 3.58 3.26
C VAL A 88 9.69 5.04 3.74
N THR A 89 10.18 5.31 4.95
CA THR A 89 10.29 6.67 5.51
C THR A 89 11.23 7.53 4.66
N SER A 90 12.41 7.01 4.32
CA SER A 90 13.39 7.70 3.48
C SER A 90 12.85 7.96 2.08
N TYR A 91 12.13 6.99 1.51
CA TYR A 91 11.43 7.18 0.25
C TYR A 91 10.43 8.34 0.33
N MET A 92 9.56 8.37 1.34
CA MET A 92 8.58 9.45 1.49
C MET A 92 9.23 10.83 1.69
N LYS A 93 10.31 10.91 2.47
CA LYS A 93 11.10 12.15 2.60
C LYS A 93 11.62 12.64 1.24
N ASN A 94 12.17 11.73 0.44
CA ASN A 94 12.67 12.05 -0.90
C ASN A 94 11.56 12.44 -1.89
N GLN A 95 10.31 12.07 -1.62
CA GLN A 95 9.15 12.51 -2.39
C GLN A 95 8.59 13.86 -1.90
N GLY A 96 9.21 14.48 -0.89
CA GLY A 96 8.82 15.79 -0.37
C GLY A 96 7.65 15.76 0.62
N LEU A 97 7.40 14.62 1.28
CA LEU A 97 6.34 14.55 2.29
C LEU A 97 6.78 15.24 3.59
N GLU A 98 5.85 15.98 4.18
CA GLU A 98 6.03 16.57 5.51
C GLU A 98 6.04 15.49 6.60
N PHE A 99 6.73 15.78 7.71
CA PHE A 99 6.97 14.83 8.79
C PHE A 99 5.68 14.15 9.30
N ASP A 100 4.62 14.93 9.52
CA ASP A 100 3.34 14.42 10.03
C ASP A 100 2.65 13.48 9.03
N THR A 101 2.76 13.79 7.74
CA THR A 101 2.25 12.92 6.67
C THR A 101 2.99 11.60 6.65
N ILE A 102 4.33 11.64 6.80
CA ILE A 102 5.15 10.45 6.86
C ILE A 102 4.77 9.61 8.07
N ALA A 103 4.60 10.23 9.24
CA ALA A 103 4.20 9.55 10.45
C ALA A 103 2.87 8.79 10.25
N TYR A 104 1.88 9.41 9.61
CA TYR A 104 0.61 8.76 9.26
C TYR A 104 0.81 7.50 8.38
N PHE A 105 1.49 7.63 7.24
CA PHE A 105 1.68 6.49 6.32
C PHE A 105 2.57 5.40 6.93
N VAL A 106 3.55 5.76 7.75
CA VAL A 106 4.39 4.81 8.49
C VAL A 106 3.56 4.04 9.51
N GLN A 107 2.70 4.71 10.28
CA GLN A 107 1.82 4.05 11.24
C GLN A 107 0.91 3.04 10.54
N GLU A 108 0.31 3.44 9.41
CA GLU A 108 -0.54 2.57 8.59
C GLU A 108 0.24 1.40 7.97
N TYR A 109 1.48 1.62 7.53
CA TYR A 109 2.32 0.55 7.00
C TYR A 109 2.77 -0.44 8.09
N ARG A 110 3.07 0.03 9.31
CA ARG A 110 3.36 -0.83 10.47
C ARG A 110 2.16 -1.74 10.81
N LYS A 111 0.94 -1.19 10.79
CA LYS A 111 -0.30 -1.97 10.94
C LYS A 111 -0.41 -3.02 9.84
N TYR A 112 -0.14 -2.65 8.59
CA TYR A 112 -0.15 -3.57 7.46
C TYR A 112 0.86 -4.72 7.62
N ILE A 113 2.12 -4.43 7.96
CA ILE A 113 3.17 -5.44 8.18
C ILE A 113 2.72 -6.44 9.26
N THR A 114 2.24 -5.92 10.39
CA THR A 114 1.80 -6.74 11.53
C THR A 114 0.64 -7.65 11.14
N ALA A 115 -0.34 -7.13 10.40
CA ALA A 115 -1.48 -7.91 9.90
C ALA A 115 -1.08 -9.02 8.92
N ASN A 116 0.06 -8.90 8.25
CA ASN A 116 0.58 -9.88 7.30
C ASN A 116 1.70 -10.77 7.88
N GLY A 117 1.85 -10.79 9.22
CA GLY A 117 2.80 -11.65 9.93
C GLY A 117 4.26 -11.20 9.86
N GLY A 118 4.52 -9.99 9.35
CA GLY A 118 5.85 -9.41 9.32
C GLY A 118 6.21 -8.71 10.63
N ARG A 119 7.51 -8.43 10.79
CA ARG A 119 8.07 -7.69 11.92
C ARG A 119 8.32 -6.24 11.49
N PRO A 120 7.72 -5.22 12.15
CA PRO A 120 7.78 -3.83 11.68
C PRO A 120 9.07 -3.11 12.07
N TYR A 121 10.14 -3.83 12.45
CA TYR A 121 11.37 -3.24 12.98
C TYR A 121 12.22 -2.67 11.85
#